data_AF-A0A7V2WU33-F1
#
_entry.id   AF-A0A7V2WU33-F1
#
_cell.length_a   1.000
_cell.length_b   1.000
_cell.length_c   1.000
_cell.angle_alpha   90.00
_cell.angle_beta   90.00
_cell.angle_gamma   90.00
#
_symmetry.space_group_name_H-M   'P 1'
#
loop_
_entity.id
_entity.type
_entity.pdbx_description
1 polymer ?
#
loop_
_entity_poly.entity_id
_entity_poly.type
_entity_poly.pdbx_seq_one_letter_code
_entity_poly.pdbx_strand_id
1 'polypeptide(L)'
;MSSNNPNFPSIPEDERTPLIDMLLQSQEQCISNLEDEIQTLKKETKKPTFELLAWFKSTESKSRIHFLDCLHQGEKKQYIFNAGAFEYIKQHKLPKKILNKLEAHDFESSDKEILLEWLVEKGIKGSAHQRIITESAMIGSLLRHGIPTNMAIMRDDAGQFNVFDHVLCWIHTERLVHRLIPLNDEHKKSVEFIRGGILATYKALKDYMKKRKISGSTRSKNGRRCRDTFASLKKACRKHGISFWKYLTNGTSERNQIPPMTEIIQNTTCGL
;
A
#
# COMPACT_ATOMS: atom_id res chain seq x y z
N MET A 1 23.88 28.90 3.83
CA MET A 1 25.00 28.34 4.63
C MET A 1 25.40 27.04 3.96
N SER A 2 26.61 26.98 3.43
CA SER A 2 27.16 25.84 2.69
C SER A 2 27.04 24.56 3.54
N SER A 3 26.33 23.55 3.02
CA SER A 3 26.20 22.26 3.67
C SER A 3 27.54 21.53 3.59
N ASN A 4 28.32 21.54 4.68
CA ASN A 4 29.42 20.60 4.88
C ASN A 4 28.83 19.20 5.11
N ASN A 5 28.38 18.54 4.03
CA ASN A 5 28.15 17.11 4.07
C ASN A 5 29.53 16.41 4.05
N PRO A 6 29.78 15.43 4.92
CA PRO A 6 30.99 14.62 4.83
C PRO A 6 31.03 13.95 3.45
N ASN A 7 32.07 14.23 2.68
CA ASN A 7 32.25 13.66 1.35
C ASN A 7 32.75 12.23 1.53
N PHE A 8 31.87 11.25 1.33
CA PHE A 8 32.25 9.84 1.39
C PHE A 8 33.09 9.47 0.17
N PRO A 9 34.11 8.61 0.32
CA PRO A 9 34.88 8.14 -0.81
C PRO A 9 33.98 7.37 -1.79
N SER A 10 34.02 7.72 -3.08
CA SER A 10 33.29 6.99 -4.12
C SER A 10 33.93 5.62 -4.32
N ILE A 11 33.20 4.55 -3.98
CA ILE A 11 33.65 3.18 -4.23
C ILE A 11 33.30 2.83 -5.70
N PRO A 12 34.31 2.51 -6.54
CA PRO A 12 34.11 2.04 -7.91
C PRO A 12 33.17 0.84 -7.96
N GLU A 13 32.33 0.73 -9.00
CA GLU A 13 31.32 -0.35 -9.10
C GLU A 13 31.94 -1.76 -9.13
N ASP A 14 33.15 -1.89 -9.66
CA ASP A 14 33.93 -3.13 -9.72
C ASP A 14 34.50 -3.58 -8.36
N GLU A 15 34.53 -2.70 -7.37
CA GLU A 15 34.98 -2.99 -6.00
C GLU A 15 33.80 -3.19 -5.01
N ARG A 16 32.55 -3.11 -5.49
CA ARG A 16 31.36 -3.28 -4.64
C ARG A 16 31.04 -4.75 -4.46
N THR A 17 31.20 -5.21 -3.22
CA THR A 17 30.71 -6.51 -2.78
C THR A 17 29.24 -6.41 -2.35
N PRO A 18 28.48 -7.53 -2.32
CA PRO A 18 27.10 -7.53 -1.82
C PRO A 18 26.94 -6.97 -0.40
N LEU A 19 27.98 -7.12 0.44
CA LEU A 19 28.02 -6.53 1.78
C LEU A 19 28.14 -5.00 1.71
N ILE A 20 28.97 -4.48 0.80
CA ILE A 20 29.14 -3.04 0.57
C ILE A 20 27.83 -2.44 0.04
N ASP A 21 27.14 -3.10 -0.88
CA ASP A 21 25.85 -2.63 -1.40
C ASP A 21 24.76 -2.58 -0.31
N MET A 22 24.68 -3.61 0.54
CA MET A 22 23.77 -3.60 1.69
C MET A 22 24.09 -2.46 2.67
N LEU A 23 25.38 -2.19 2.92
CA LEU A 23 25.81 -1.12 3.80
C LEU A 23 25.51 0.26 3.21
N LEU A 24 25.75 0.46 1.91
CA LEU A 24 25.41 1.70 1.20
C LEU A 24 23.91 1.95 1.22
N GLN A 25 23.09 0.93 0.94
CA GLN A 25 21.63 1.05 0.98
C GLN A 25 21.10 1.34 2.39
N SER A 26 21.68 0.70 3.42
CA SER A 26 21.37 0.98 4.83
C SER A 26 21.76 2.40 5.23
N GLN A 27 22.91 2.89 4.74
CA GLN A 27 23.41 4.23 4.99
C GLN A 27 22.54 5.31 4.33
N GLU A 28 22.17 5.14 3.06
CA GLU A 28 21.23 6.03 2.35
C GLU A 28 19.88 6.11 3.07
N GLN A 29 19.37 4.97 3.52
CA GLN A 29 18.13 4.90 4.28
C GLN A 29 18.23 5.63 5.63
N CYS A 30 19.39 5.57 6.29
CA CYS A 30 19.66 6.26 7.54
C CYS A 30 19.79 7.78 7.35
N ILE A 31 20.50 8.22 6.31
CA ILE A 31 20.64 9.64 5.93
C ILE A 31 19.27 10.24 5.63
N SER A 32 18.45 9.57 4.82
CA SER A 32 17.08 10.00 4.52
C SER A 32 16.22 10.14 5.79
N ASN A 33 16.35 9.22 6.76
CA ASN A 33 15.63 9.32 8.03
C ASN A 33 16.08 10.53 8.87
N LEU A 34 17.38 10.82 8.90
CA LEU A 34 17.93 11.96 9.63
C LEU A 34 17.55 13.29 8.98
N GLU A 35 17.51 13.36 7.65
CA GLU A 35 17.03 14.55 6.93
C GLU A 35 15.56 14.84 7.24
N ASP A 36 14.71 13.81 7.25
CA ASP A 36 13.30 13.90 7.66
C ASP A 36 13.14 14.40 9.11
N GLU A 37 14.02 13.96 10.01
CA GLU A 37 14.01 14.34 11.43
C GLU A 37 14.50 15.79 11.64
N ILE A 38 15.58 16.19 10.95
CA ILE A 38 16.06 17.58 10.92
C ILE A 38 14.97 18.51 10.36
N GLN A 39 14.26 18.10 9.32
CA GLN A 39 13.16 18.87 8.75
C GLN A 39 11.96 18.97 9.71
N THR A 40 11.69 17.91 10.47
CA THR A 40 10.68 17.90 11.54
C THR A 40 11.07 18.87 12.67
N LEU A 41 12.34 18.89 13.08
CA LEU A 41 12.87 19.77 14.12
C LEU A 41 12.88 21.25 13.69
N LYS A 42 13.10 21.54 12.41
CA LYS A 42 13.06 22.90 11.85
C LYS A 42 11.65 23.50 11.73
N LYS A 43 10.58 22.74 12.06
CA LYS A 43 9.15 23.15 11.92
C LYS A 43 8.74 23.56 10.49
N GLU A 44 9.59 23.31 9.50
CA GLU A 44 9.31 23.57 8.10
C GLU A 44 8.54 22.37 7.53
N THR A 45 7.22 22.35 7.71
CA THR A 45 6.38 21.38 7.00
C THR A 45 6.34 21.77 5.53
N LYS A 46 7.31 21.32 4.71
CA LYS A 46 7.11 21.28 3.26
C LYS A 46 5.89 20.40 3.00
N LYS A 47 4.89 20.97 2.34
CA LYS A 47 3.81 20.18 1.74
C LYS A 47 4.48 19.10 0.89
N PRO A 48 4.02 17.83 0.95
CA PRO A 48 4.53 16.80 0.07
C PRO A 48 4.43 17.28 -1.38
N THR A 49 5.55 17.26 -2.08
CA THR A 49 5.70 17.56 -3.52
C THR A 49 5.18 16.42 -4.40
N PHE A 50 4.58 15.37 -3.82
CA PHE A 50 3.95 14.30 -4.57
C PHE A 50 2.74 14.85 -5.34
N GLU A 51 2.94 15.11 -6.62
CA GLU A 51 1.86 15.28 -7.57
C GLU A 51 1.06 13.98 -7.66
N LEU A 52 -0.07 13.93 -6.94
CA LEU A 52 -1.22 13.05 -7.19
C LEU A 52 -0.92 11.54 -7.23
N LEU A 53 -0.92 10.90 -6.05
CA LEU A 53 -0.88 9.43 -5.93
C LEU A 53 -2.31 8.88 -5.89
N ALA A 54 -3.07 9.08 -6.96
CA ALA A 54 -4.41 8.54 -7.10
C ALA A 54 -4.45 7.65 -8.35
N TRP A 55 -4.16 6.36 -8.15
CA TRP A 55 -4.20 5.34 -9.19
C TRP A 55 -5.55 4.64 -9.18
N PHE A 56 -6.17 4.56 -10.35
CA PHE A 56 -7.49 4.00 -10.53
C PHE A 56 -7.46 3.06 -11.73
N LYS A 57 -7.70 1.76 -11.51
CA LYS A 57 -7.69 0.74 -12.55
C LYS A 57 -8.72 -0.33 -12.20
N SER A 58 -9.64 -0.59 -13.13
CA SER A 58 -10.51 -1.76 -13.08
C SER A 58 -9.81 -2.90 -13.81
N THR A 59 -9.75 -4.07 -13.20
CA THR A 59 -9.13 -5.27 -13.77
C THR A 59 -10.18 -6.37 -13.92
N GLU A 60 -10.02 -7.24 -14.91
CA GLU A 60 -10.92 -8.38 -15.15
C GLU A 60 -10.81 -9.46 -14.06
N SER A 61 -9.74 -9.41 -13.25
CA SER A 61 -9.47 -10.34 -12.15
C SER A 61 -9.29 -9.60 -10.82
N LYS A 62 -9.85 -10.17 -9.75
CA LYS A 62 -9.72 -9.70 -8.36
C LYS A 62 -8.55 -10.36 -7.62
N SER A 63 -7.55 -10.89 -8.33
CA SER A 63 -6.43 -11.59 -7.70
C SER A 63 -5.42 -10.63 -7.07
N ARG A 64 -4.68 -11.12 -6.05
CA ARG A 64 -3.61 -10.34 -5.43
C ARG A 64 -2.50 -10.00 -6.43
N ILE A 65 -2.17 -10.92 -7.34
CA ILE A 65 -1.21 -10.68 -8.43
C ILE A 65 -1.62 -9.45 -9.26
N HIS A 66 -2.91 -9.31 -9.60
CA HIS A 66 -3.40 -8.11 -10.30
C HIS A 66 -3.31 -6.86 -9.43
N PHE A 67 -3.59 -6.96 -8.13
CA PHE A 67 -3.41 -5.83 -7.23
C PHE A 67 -1.94 -5.37 -7.16
N LEU A 68 -1.00 -6.32 -7.03
CA LEU A 68 0.44 -6.03 -7.05
C LEU A 68 0.88 -5.44 -8.40
N ASP A 69 0.29 -5.90 -9.51
CA ASP A 69 0.52 -5.31 -10.84
C ASP A 69 0.06 -3.85 -10.90
N CYS A 70 -1.11 -3.53 -10.33
CA CYS A 70 -1.57 -2.15 -10.21
C CYS A 70 -0.61 -1.26 -9.39
N LEU A 71 0.02 -1.79 -8.35
CA LEU A 71 0.98 -1.02 -7.53
C LEU A 71 2.26 -0.64 -8.31
N HIS A 72 2.61 -1.40 -9.36
CA HIS A 72 3.73 -1.06 -10.24
C HIS A 72 3.42 0.12 -11.18
N GLN A 73 2.17 0.61 -11.25
CA GLN A 73 1.79 1.83 -11.98
C GLN A 73 2.21 1.86 -13.48
N GLY A 74 2.41 0.71 -14.11
CA GLY A 74 2.89 0.61 -15.49
C GLY A 74 4.41 0.74 -15.65
N GLU A 75 5.17 0.82 -14.55
CA GLU A 75 6.62 0.61 -14.58
C GLU A 75 6.96 -0.83 -14.97
N LYS A 76 8.23 -1.06 -15.33
CA LYS A 76 8.74 -2.38 -15.73
C LYS A 76 8.68 -3.34 -14.54
N LYS A 77 7.57 -4.08 -14.43
CA LYS A 77 7.40 -5.19 -13.50
C LYS A 77 8.50 -6.23 -13.75
N GLN A 78 9.19 -6.58 -12.67
CA GLN A 78 10.12 -7.70 -12.64
C GLN A 78 9.63 -8.76 -11.64
N TYR A 79 10.16 -9.96 -11.77
CA TYR A 79 10.01 -11.06 -10.82
C TYR A 79 11.39 -11.32 -10.23
N ILE A 80 11.60 -10.91 -8.98
CA ILE A 80 12.89 -10.99 -8.30
C ILE A 80 12.74 -11.49 -6.87
N PHE A 81 13.68 -12.34 -6.44
CA PHE A 81 13.80 -12.78 -5.06
C PHE A 81 14.86 -11.98 -4.29
N ASN A 82 14.41 -10.94 -3.57
CA ASN A 82 15.24 -10.23 -2.60
C ASN A 82 14.79 -10.54 -1.16
N ALA A 83 15.43 -9.92 -0.16
CA ALA A 83 15.11 -10.12 1.25
C ALA A 83 13.61 -9.97 1.57
N GLY A 84 12.94 -8.97 0.98
CA GLY A 84 11.50 -8.75 1.20
C GLY A 84 10.61 -9.79 0.51
N ALA A 85 11.01 -10.32 -0.65
CA ALA A 85 10.33 -11.46 -1.27
C ALA A 85 10.39 -12.69 -0.35
N PHE A 86 11.57 -12.99 0.20
CA PHE A 86 11.73 -14.11 1.14
C PHE A 86 10.96 -13.92 2.45
N GLU A 87 10.88 -12.69 2.95
CA GLU A 87 10.05 -12.37 4.12
C GLU A 87 8.57 -12.65 3.85
N TYR A 88 8.05 -12.26 2.68
CA TYR A 88 6.69 -12.58 2.26
C TYR A 88 6.45 -14.11 2.21
N ILE A 89 7.40 -14.87 1.63
CA ILE A 89 7.32 -16.34 1.58
C ILE A 89 7.24 -16.94 2.99
N LYS A 90 8.05 -16.44 3.93
CA LYS A 90 8.06 -16.88 5.34
C LYS A 90 6.73 -16.60 6.02
N GLN A 91 6.15 -15.42 5.83
CA GLN A 91 4.83 -15.06 6.37
C GLN A 91 3.72 -15.98 5.86
N HIS A 92 3.82 -16.42 4.61
CA HIS A 92 2.90 -17.37 3.98
C HIS A 92 3.19 -18.85 4.30
N LYS A 93 4.16 -19.13 5.18
CA LYS A 93 4.46 -20.47 5.74
C LYS A 93 4.79 -21.53 4.68
N LEU A 94 5.49 -21.16 3.60
CA LEU A 94 5.97 -22.16 2.64
C LEU A 94 6.98 -23.12 3.29
N PRO A 95 7.02 -24.41 2.88
CA PRO A 95 7.98 -25.37 3.41
C PRO A 95 9.42 -24.90 3.26
N LYS A 96 10.25 -25.10 4.30
CA LYS A 96 11.70 -24.76 4.27
C LYS A 96 12.44 -25.37 3.08
N LYS A 97 12.04 -26.57 2.63
CA LYS A 97 12.59 -27.21 1.44
C LYS A 97 12.41 -26.37 0.17
N ILE A 98 11.31 -25.63 0.05
CA ILE A 98 11.08 -24.72 -1.07
C ILE A 98 11.92 -23.46 -0.91
N LEU A 99 11.97 -22.87 0.30
CA LEU A 99 12.83 -21.71 0.55
C LEU A 99 14.30 -21.99 0.20
N ASN A 100 14.87 -23.09 0.69
CA ASN A 100 16.26 -23.43 0.41
C ASN A 100 16.56 -23.60 -1.09
N LYS A 101 15.58 -24.06 -1.88
CA LYS A 101 15.73 -24.16 -3.34
C LYS A 101 15.77 -22.79 -4.01
N LEU A 102 14.93 -21.86 -3.53
CA LEU A 102 14.85 -20.50 -4.04
C LEU A 102 16.09 -19.68 -3.62
N GLU A 103 16.53 -19.79 -2.36
CA GLU A 103 17.70 -19.08 -1.82
C GLU A 103 19.03 -19.55 -2.46
N ALA A 104 19.07 -20.77 -3.01
CA ALA A 104 20.26 -21.32 -3.66
C ALA A 104 20.51 -20.76 -5.08
N HIS A 105 19.61 -19.95 -5.63
CA HIS A 105 19.68 -19.47 -7.00
C HIS A 105 19.26 -18.01 -7.08
N ASP A 106 20.05 -17.21 -7.79
CA ASP A 106 19.59 -15.89 -8.21
C ASP A 106 18.64 -16.03 -9.40
N PHE A 107 17.46 -15.42 -9.28
CA PHE A 107 16.47 -15.37 -10.36
C PHE A 107 15.93 -13.96 -10.51
N GLU A 108 15.96 -13.47 -11.74
CA GLU A 108 15.35 -12.22 -12.16
C GLU A 108 14.79 -12.38 -13.57
N SER A 109 13.55 -11.97 -13.79
CA SER A 109 12.93 -11.93 -15.12
C SER A 109 11.86 -10.85 -15.18
N SER A 110 11.63 -10.27 -16.37
CA SER A 110 10.46 -9.41 -16.62
C SER A 110 9.20 -10.20 -16.99
N ASP A 111 9.37 -11.51 -17.24
CA ASP A 111 8.34 -12.38 -17.82
C ASP A 111 7.86 -13.41 -16.78
N LYS A 112 6.53 -13.57 -16.69
CA LYS A 112 5.89 -14.44 -15.71
C LYS A 112 6.02 -15.91 -16.11
N GLU A 113 5.91 -16.17 -17.39
CA GLU A 113 5.98 -17.50 -17.98
C GLU A 113 7.38 -18.07 -17.75
N ILE A 114 8.44 -17.26 -17.92
CA ILE A 114 9.82 -17.62 -17.57
C ILE A 114 9.94 -17.99 -16.07
N LEU A 115 9.31 -17.23 -15.17
CA LEU A 115 9.28 -17.59 -13.75
C LEU A 115 8.60 -18.95 -13.52
N LEU A 116 7.46 -19.20 -14.17
CA LEU A 116 6.73 -20.45 -13.98
C LEU A 116 7.51 -21.65 -14.51
N GLU A 117 8.17 -21.52 -15.66
CA GLU A 117 9.05 -22.54 -16.22
C GLU A 117 10.22 -22.86 -15.27
N TRP A 118 10.87 -21.82 -14.76
CA TRP A 118 11.95 -21.97 -13.78
C TRP A 118 11.47 -22.66 -12.49
N LEU A 119 10.27 -22.35 -12.00
CA LEU A 119 9.69 -23.04 -10.84
C LEU A 119 9.42 -24.51 -11.11
N VAL A 120 8.94 -24.86 -12.31
CA VAL A 120 8.74 -26.24 -12.72
C VAL A 120 10.07 -27.00 -12.78
N GLU A 121 11.12 -26.37 -13.34
CA GLU A 121 12.49 -26.92 -13.38
C GLU A 121 13.02 -27.22 -11.97
N LYS A 122 12.79 -26.32 -11.00
CA LYS A 122 13.18 -26.55 -9.60
C LYS A 122 12.25 -27.54 -8.85
N GLY A 123 11.29 -28.14 -9.54
CA GLY A 123 10.38 -29.15 -9.02
C GLY A 123 9.23 -28.58 -8.18
N ILE A 124 8.90 -27.30 -8.35
CA ILE A 124 7.80 -26.61 -7.67
C ILE A 124 6.61 -26.55 -8.63
N LYS A 125 5.78 -27.60 -8.60
CA LYS A 125 4.63 -27.76 -9.52
C LYS A 125 3.27 -27.39 -8.93
N GLY A 126 3.21 -27.23 -7.60
CA GLY A 126 1.95 -26.94 -6.91
C GLY A 126 1.46 -25.53 -7.21
N SER A 127 0.26 -25.39 -7.76
CA SER A 127 -0.33 -24.09 -8.15
C SER A 127 -0.41 -23.09 -7.00
N ALA A 128 -0.70 -23.55 -5.79
CA ALA A 128 -0.70 -22.71 -4.59
C ALA A 128 0.68 -22.15 -4.25
N HIS A 129 1.73 -22.98 -4.35
CA HIS A 129 3.11 -22.55 -4.13
C HIS A 129 3.58 -21.59 -5.21
N GLN A 130 3.35 -21.94 -6.48
CA GLN A 130 3.69 -21.08 -7.61
C GLN A 130 3.04 -19.70 -7.46
N ARG A 131 1.75 -19.65 -7.11
CA ARG A 131 1.05 -18.38 -6.85
C ARG A 131 1.73 -17.54 -5.76
N ILE A 132 2.03 -18.13 -4.60
CA ILE A 132 2.67 -17.38 -3.49
C ILE A 132 4.07 -16.91 -3.89
N ILE A 133 4.80 -17.74 -4.64
CA ILE A 133 6.15 -17.40 -5.10
C ILE A 133 6.09 -16.28 -6.14
N THR A 134 5.14 -16.31 -7.09
CA THR A 134 4.88 -15.20 -8.01
C THR A 134 4.52 -13.92 -7.28
N GLU A 135 3.61 -13.98 -6.28
CA GLU A 135 3.29 -12.83 -5.44
C GLU A 135 4.54 -12.28 -4.73
N SER A 136 5.38 -13.16 -4.18
CA SER A 136 6.61 -12.76 -3.49
C SER A 136 7.63 -12.10 -4.42
N ALA A 137 7.77 -12.60 -5.65
CA ALA A 137 8.69 -12.05 -6.63
C ALA A 137 8.25 -10.65 -7.08
N MET A 138 6.93 -10.43 -7.19
CA MET A 138 6.37 -9.10 -7.44
C MET A 138 6.54 -8.15 -6.25
N ILE A 139 6.42 -8.64 -5.01
CA ILE A 139 6.74 -7.84 -3.81
C ILE A 139 8.21 -7.44 -3.84
N GLY A 140 9.12 -8.35 -4.20
CA GLY A 140 10.54 -8.04 -4.37
C GLY A 140 10.77 -6.89 -5.35
N SER A 141 10.09 -6.94 -6.51
CA SER A 141 10.11 -5.86 -7.49
C SER A 141 9.59 -4.54 -6.92
N LEU A 142 8.40 -4.52 -6.30
CA LEU A 142 7.84 -3.31 -5.68
C LEU A 142 8.84 -2.66 -4.70
N LEU A 143 9.48 -3.47 -3.85
CA LEU A 143 10.47 -2.98 -2.88
C LEU A 143 11.72 -2.41 -3.55
N ARG A 144 12.21 -3.03 -4.64
CA ARG A 144 13.32 -2.51 -5.46
C ARG A 144 12.95 -1.16 -6.08
N HIS A 145 11.70 -1.01 -6.54
CA HIS A 145 11.16 0.24 -7.08
C HIS A 145 10.80 1.29 -6.00
N GLY A 146 11.25 1.09 -4.76
CA GLY A 146 11.11 2.07 -3.69
C GLY A 146 9.74 2.05 -3.01
N ILE A 147 8.89 1.04 -3.26
CA ILE A 147 7.73 0.82 -2.41
C ILE A 147 8.26 0.46 -1.01
N PRO A 148 7.85 1.20 0.01
CA PRO A 148 8.39 1.01 1.33
C PRO A 148 7.78 -0.21 2.02
N THR A 149 8.60 -0.98 2.73
CA THR A 149 8.19 -2.20 3.45
C THR A 149 7.06 -1.97 4.46
N ASN A 150 7.02 -0.79 5.08
CA ASN A 150 5.98 -0.36 6.00
C ASN A 150 4.88 0.49 5.32
N MET A 151 4.57 0.22 4.04
CA MET A 151 3.41 0.81 3.41
C MET A 151 2.14 0.30 4.10
N ALA A 152 1.36 1.19 4.70
CA ALA A 152 0.08 0.83 5.30
C ALA A 152 -1.05 0.90 4.24
N ILE A 153 -1.70 -0.23 4.00
CA ILE A 153 -2.85 -0.35 3.08
C ILE A 153 -4.15 -0.36 3.88
N MET A 154 -5.05 0.59 3.58
CA MET A 154 -6.41 0.58 4.12
C MET A 154 -7.33 -0.21 3.18
N ARG A 155 -7.89 -1.33 3.67
CA ARG A 155 -8.71 -2.27 2.87
C ARG A 155 -10.09 -2.51 3.46
N ASP A 156 -11.00 -3.00 2.62
CA ASP A 156 -12.38 -3.41 2.92
C ASP A 156 -12.50 -4.85 3.45
N ASP A 157 -11.41 -5.37 4.01
CA ASP A 157 -11.22 -6.77 4.40
C ASP A 157 -11.13 -7.79 3.25
N ALA A 158 -11.09 -7.38 1.98
CA ALA A 158 -10.86 -8.33 0.89
C ALA A 158 -9.42 -8.89 0.92
N GLY A 159 -9.29 -10.22 0.85
CA GLY A 159 -8.02 -10.93 1.09
C GLY A 159 -6.93 -10.63 0.07
N GLN A 160 -7.28 -10.26 -1.16
CA GLN A 160 -6.32 -9.88 -2.20
C GLN A 160 -5.51 -8.63 -1.86
N PHE A 161 -6.01 -7.76 -0.98
CA PHE A 161 -5.30 -6.55 -0.52
C PHE A 161 -4.49 -6.78 0.77
N ASN A 162 -4.47 -8.02 1.28
CA ASN A 162 -3.76 -8.39 2.50
C ASN A 162 -2.26 -8.55 2.26
N VAL A 163 -1.57 -7.44 2.00
CA VAL A 163 -0.12 -7.36 1.79
C VAL A 163 0.42 -6.13 2.53
N PHE A 164 1.71 -6.14 2.87
CA PHE A 164 2.35 -5.11 3.72
C PHE A 164 1.60 -4.90 5.05
N ASP A 165 1.90 -3.80 5.74
CA ASP A 165 1.08 -3.33 6.84
C ASP A 165 -0.32 -3.01 6.31
N HIS A 166 -1.36 -3.40 7.05
CA HIS A 166 -2.73 -3.15 6.60
C HIS A 166 -3.66 -2.80 7.76
N VAL A 167 -4.68 -2.02 7.45
CA VAL A 167 -5.73 -1.60 8.37
C VAL A 167 -7.09 -1.82 7.75
N LEU A 168 -8.06 -2.23 8.56
CA LEU A 168 -9.44 -2.37 8.12
C LEU A 168 -10.12 -1.00 8.07
N CYS A 169 -10.89 -0.80 7.01
CA CYS A 169 -11.63 0.43 6.81
C CYS A 169 -12.89 0.47 7.69
N TRP A 170 -12.90 1.36 8.68
CA TRP A 170 -14.06 1.54 9.57
C TRP A 170 -15.35 1.95 8.84
N ILE A 171 -15.25 2.62 7.67
CA ILE A 171 -16.41 2.92 6.81
C ILE A 171 -17.01 1.62 6.26
N HIS A 172 -16.17 0.65 5.89
CA HIS A 172 -16.65 -0.67 5.46
C HIS A 172 -17.28 -1.45 6.61
N THR A 173 -16.76 -1.32 7.84
CA THR A 173 -17.39 -1.86 9.04
C THR A 173 -18.77 -1.24 9.30
N GLU A 174 -18.89 0.10 9.29
CA GLU A 174 -20.18 0.78 9.49
C GLU A 174 -21.18 0.40 8.39
N ARG A 175 -20.73 0.28 7.14
CA ARG A 175 -21.55 -0.14 6.00
C ARG A 175 -22.18 -1.52 6.19
N LEU A 176 -21.46 -2.47 6.79
CA LEU A 176 -22.01 -3.80 7.07
C LEU A 176 -23.18 -3.71 8.05
N VAL A 177 -23.03 -2.92 9.11
CA VAL A 177 -24.07 -2.70 10.12
C VAL A 177 -25.24 -1.90 9.54
N HIS A 178 -24.98 -0.87 8.74
CA HIS A 178 -26.00 -0.03 8.12
C HIS A 178 -26.92 -0.80 7.16
N ARG A 179 -26.39 -1.82 6.47
CA ARG A 179 -27.15 -2.62 5.50
C ARG A 179 -27.92 -3.78 6.12
N LEU A 180 -27.83 -3.98 7.44
CA LEU A 180 -28.66 -4.97 8.12
C LEU A 180 -30.13 -4.56 7.96
N ILE A 181 -30.96 -5.51 7.51
CA ILE A 181 -32.40 -5.33 7.39
C ILE A 181 -33.03 -5.72 8.74
N PRO A 182 -33.51 -4.78 9.56
CA PRO A 182 -34.17 -5.10 10.82
C PRO A 182 -35.53 -5.74 10.54
N LEU A 183 -35.87 -6.80 11.29
CA LEU A 183 -37.14 -7.53 11.14
C LEU A 183 -38.20 -7.09 12.15
N ASN A 184 -37.80 -6.36 13.18
CA ASN A 184 -38.65 -5.83 14.25
C ASN A 184 -37.99 -4.59 14.89
N ASP A 185 -38.70 -3.94 15.81
CA ASP A 185 -38.22 -2.74 16.50
C ASP A 185 -36.99 -2.99 17.38
N GLU A 186 -36.83 -4.19 17.94
CA GLU A 186 -35.64 -4.53 18.74
C GLU A 186 -34.39 -4.63 17.88
N HIS A 187 -34.50 -5.21 16.68
CA HIS A 187 -33.42 -5.25 15.70
C HIS A 187 -33.05 -3.83 15.25
N LYS A 188 -34.05 -2.97 15.01
CA LYS A 188 -33.82 -1.56 14.65
C LYS A 188 -33.03 -0.83 15.75
N LYS A 189 -33.47 -0.95 17.01
CA LYS A 189 -32.76 -0.38 18.17
C LYS A 189 -31.34 -0.91 18.30
N SER A 190 -31.13 -2.21 18.03
CA SER A 190 -29.81 -2.84 18.09
C SER A 190 -28.86 -2.30 17.00
N VAL A 191 -29.35 -2.15 15.77
CA VAL A 191 -28.59 -1.55 14.67
C VAL A 191 -28.23 -0.09 15.00
N GLU A 192 -29.20 0.70 15.47
CA GLU A 192 -28.97 2.10 15.87
C GLU A 192 -27.95 2.22 17.03
N PHE A 193 -28.05 1.33 18.02
CA PHE A 193 -27.11 1.28 19.15
C PHE A 193 -25.67 1.02 18.69
N ILE A 194 -25.46 -0.02 17.86
CA ILE A 194 -24.12 -0.35 17.35
C ILE A 194 -23.56 0.78 16.48
N ARG A 195 -24.39 1.37 15.60
CA ARG A 195 -23.98 2.52 14.79
C ARG A 195 -23.61 3.73 15.65
N GLY A 196 -24.39 4.00 16.70
CA GLY A 196 -24.09 5.02 17.70
C GLY A 196 -22.74 4.77 18.36
N GLY A 197 -22.43 3.53 18.74
CA GLY A 197 -21.14 3.13 19.30
C GLY A 197 -19.96 3.36 18.36
N ILE A 198 -20.10 3.03 17.07
CA ILE A 198 -19.07 3.27 16.05
C ILE A 198 -18.80 4.78 15.91
N LEU A 199 -19.85 5.59 15.80
CA LEU A 199 -19.72 7.04 15.68
C LEU A 199 -19.14 7.69 16.94
N ALA A 200 -19.55 7.23 18.13
CA ALA A 200 -19.01 7.68 19.40
C ALA A 200 -17.52 7.37 19.52
N THR A 201 -17.10 6.16 19.14
CA THR A 201 -15.69 5.74 19.11
C THR A 201 -14.88 6.63 18.17
N TYR A 202 -15.38 6.88 16.96
CA TYR A 202 -14.74 7.77 16.00
C TYR A 202 -14.61 9.21 16.53
N LYS A 203 -15.64 9.73 17.19
CA LYS A 203 -15.60 11.05 17.82
C LYS A 203 -14.57 11.11 18.94
N ALA A 204 -14.54 10.10 19.81
CA ALA A 204 -13.57 9.98 20.88
C ALA A 204 -12.13 9.92 20.34
N LEU A 205 -11.87 9.18 19.26
CA LEU A 205 -10.57 9.14 18.59
C LEU A 205 -10.18 10.51 18.04
N LYS A 206 -11.11 11.24 17.37
CA LYS A 206 -10.83 12.61 16.92
C LYS A 206 -10.50 13.54 18.07
N ASP A 207 -11.26 13.46 19.15
CA ASP A 207 -11.09 14.35 20.29
C ASP A 207 -9.79 14.03 21.03
N TYR A 208 -9.41 12.76 21.14
CA TYR A 208 -8.09 12.33 21.58
C TYR A 208 -6.96 12.92 20.72
N MET A 209 -7.09 12.82 19.39
CA MET A 209 -6.11 13.40 18.45
C MET A 209 -5.98 14.92 18.60
N LYS A 210 -7.12 15.63 18.72
CA LYS A 210 -7.15 17.09 18.94
C LYS A 210 -6.48 17.47 20.27
N LYS A 211 -6.86 16.82 21.38
CA LYS A 211 -6.35 17.11 22.73
C LYS A 211 -4.84 16.93 22.80
N ARG A 212 -4.33 15.87 22.19
CA ARG A 212 -2.89 15.58 22.15
C ARG A 212 -2.12 16.44 21.14
N LYS A 213 -2.80 17.38 20.44
CA LYS A 213 -2.25 18.13 19.31
C LYS A 213 -1.50 17.20 18.36
N ILE A 214 -2.03 16.00 18.16
CA ILE A 214 -1.59 15.11 17.08
C ILE A 214 -2.08 15.83 15.83
N SER A 215 -1.23 16.73 15.34
CA SER A 215 -1.46 17.47 14.12
C SER A 215 -1.72 16.45 13.03
N GLY A 216 -2.46 16.87 12.00
CA GLY A 216 -2.53 16.11 10.75
C GLY A 216 -1.15 15.84 10.14
N SER A 217 -0.05 16.39 10.67
CA SER A 217 1.31 15.87 10.47
C SER A 217 1.55 14.70 11.43
N THR A 218 1.34 13.53 10.90
CA THR A 218 1.46 12.21 11.49
C THR A 218 2.86 11.90 12.05
N ARG A 219 2.87 11.43 13.30
CA ARG A 219 4.06 10.99 14.06
C ARG A 219 4.59 9.61 13.66
N SER A 220 3.80 8.81 12.93
CA SER A 220 4.24 7.54 12.35
C SER A 220 4.30 7.62 10.83
N LYS A 221 5.28 6.93 10.24
CA LYS A 221 5.45 6.81 8.78
C LYS A 221 4.15 6.30 8.13
N ASN A 222 3.51 5.30 8.75
CA ASN A 222 2.26 4.69 8.27
C ASN A 222 1.08 5.68 8.28
N GLY A 223 0.96 6.50 9.33
CA GLY A 223 -0.06 7.53 9.40
C GLY A 223 0.11 8.60 8.30
N ARG A 224 1.36 8.99 8.01
CA ARG A 224 1.68 9.99 6.96
C ARG A 224 1.25 9.53 5.59
N ARG A 225 1.60 8.29 5.25
CA ARG A 225 1.21 7.70 3.97
C ARG A 225 -0.29 7.57 3.81
N CYS A 226 -0.99 7.05 4.83
CA CYS A 226 -2.45 6.96 4.80
C CYS A 226 -3.09 8.34 4.56
N ARG A 227 -2.60 9.39 5.25
CA ARG A 227 -3.07 10.77 5.02
C ARG A 227 -2.83 11.24 3.59
N ASP A 228 -1.64 11.01 3.04
CA ASP A 228 -1.28 11.50 1.72
C ASP A 228 -2.08 10.78 0.60
N THR A 229 -2.41 9.49 0.79
CA THR A 229 -3.37 8.76 -0.05
C THR A 229 -4.75 9.40 -0.01
N PHE A 230 -5.29 9.69 1.19
CA PHE A 230 -6.60 10.35 1.32
C PHE A 230 -6.60 11.78 0.77
N ALA A 231 -5.50 12.52 0.95
CA ALA A 231 -5.34 13.86 0.39
C ALA A 231 -5.37 13.83 -1.14
N SER A 232 -4.72 12.83 -1.75
CA SER A 232 -4.73 12.60 -3.20
C SER A 232 -6.13 12.28 -3.72
N LEU A 233 -6.86 11.37 -3.05
CA LEU A 233 -8.26 11.06 -3.39
C LEU A 233 -9.17 12.29 -3.25
N LYS A 234 -9.01 13.06 -2.17
CA LYS A 234 -9.76 14.30 -1.95
C LYS A 234 -9.48 15.34 -3.05
N LYS A 235 -8.23 15.46 -3.49
CA LYS A 235 -7.83 16.34 -4.60
C LYS A 235 -8.45 15.86 -5.93
N ALA A 236 -8.48 14.56 -6.20
CA ALA A 236 -9.16 13.99 -7.37
C ALA A 236 -10.67 14.29 -7.35
N CYS A 237 -11.36 14.04 -6.23
CA CYS A 237 -12.78 14.38 -6.07
C CYS A 237 -13.03 15.87 -6.37
N ARG A 238 -12.19 16.75 -5.81
CA ARG A 238 -12.29 18.20 -6.05
C ARG A 238 -12.09 18.57 -7.52
N LYS A 239 -11.12 17.94 -8.21
CA LYS A 239 -10.85 18.18 -9.65
C LYS A 239 -12.08 17.88 -10.51
N HIS A 240 -12.85 16.86 -10.15
CA HIS A 240 -14.05 16.45 -10.91
C HIS A 240 -15.36 17.03 -10.36
N GLY A 241 -15.29 18.03 -9.47
CA GLY A 241 -16.50 18.66 -8.90
C GLY A 241 -17.30 17.76 -7.94
N ILE A 242 -16.69 16.68 -7.45
CA ILE A 242 -17.35 15.70 -6.58
C ILE A 242 -17.01 16.02 -5.12
N SER A 243 -18.04 16.05 -4.26
CA SER A 243 -17.83 16.11 -2.81
C SER A 243 -17.11 14.85 -2.35
N PHE A 244 -15.93 15.02 -1.76
CA PHE A 244 -15.13 13.91 -1.22
C PHE A 244 -15.93 13.04 -0.23
N TRP A 245 -16.74 13.67 0.63
CA TRP A 245 -17.62 12.93 1.53
C TRP A 245 -18.69 12.14 0.77
N LYS A 246 -19.35 12.77 -0.23
CA LYS A 246 -20.35 12.10 -1.07
C LYS A 246 -19.74 10.93 -1.85
N TYR A 247 -18.49 11.04 -2.30
CA TYR A 247 -17.76 9.97 -2.96
C TYR A 247 -17.51 8.79 -2.00
N LEU A 248 -16.98 9.06 -0.80
CA LEU A 248 -16.74 8.02 0.21
C LEU A 248 -18.02 7.33 0.68
N THR A 249 -19.12 8.07 0.81
CA THR A 249 -20.43 7.56 1.23
C THR A 249 -21.33 7.17 0.05
N ASN A 250 -20.82 7.19 -1.19
CA ASN A 250 -21.62 6.89 -2.36
C ASN A 250 -22.18 5.46 -2.28
N GLY A 251 -21.35 4.53 -1.80
CA GLY A 251 -21.72 3.12 -1.55
C GLY A 251 -22.62 2.87 -0.35
N THR A 252 -22.93 3.89 0.46
CA THR A 252 -23.84 3.82 1.62
C THR A 252 -25.20 4.49 1.34
N SER A 253 -25.33 5.18 0.21
CA SER A 253 -26.58 5.79 -0.25
C SER A 253 -27.26 4.82 -1.21
N GLU A 254 -28.55 4.53 -1.05
CA GLU A 254 -29.29 3.54 -1.86
C GLU A 254 -29.20 3.72 -3.39
N ARG A 255 -28.71 4.88 -3.85
CA ARG A 255 -28.69 5.26 -5.26
C ARG A 255 -27.35 5.07 -5.97
N ASN A 256 -26.26 4.77 -5.25
CA ASN A 256 -24.94 4.43 -5.81
C ASN A 256 -24.55 5.25 -7.08
N GLN A 257 -24.76 6.58 -7.05
CA GLN A 257 -24.85 7.41 -8.26
C GLN A 257 -23.50 7.88 -8.81
N ILE A 258 -22.44 7.81 -8.01
CA ILE A 258 -21.11 8.24 -8.40
C ILE A 258 -20.32 7.02 -8.90
N PRO A 259 -19.93 6.95 -10.18
CA PRO A 259 -19.10 5.86 -10.67
C PRO A 259 -17.73 5.84 -9.96
N PRO A 260 -17.01 4.71 -9.98
CA PRO A 260 -15.63 4.64 -9.50
C PRO A 260 -14.79 5.77 -10.10
N MET A 261 -13.89 6.36 -9.32
CA MET A 261 -13.05 7.46 -9.79
C MET A 261 -12.20 7.09 -11.03
N THR A 262 -11.94 5.79 -11.25
CA THR A 262 -11.35 5.28 -12.51
C THR A 262 -12.14 5.71 -13.74
N GLU A 263 -13.44 5.42 -13.72
CA GLU A 263 -14.34 5.68 -14.85
C GLU A 263 -14.53 7.18 -15.03
N ILE A 264 -14.61 7.93 -13.92
CA ILE A 264 -14.69 9.40 -13.94
C ILE A 264 -13.47 9.98 -14.65
N ILE A 265 -12.26 9.53 -14.29
CA ILE A 265 -11.02 10.03 -14.91
C ILE A 265 -10.98 9.64 -16.39
N GLN A 266 -11.21 8.38 -16.73
CA GLN A 266 -11.18 7.87 -18.11
C GLN A 266 -12.16 8.61 -19.03
N ASN A 267 -13.40 8.81 -18.58
CA ASN A 267 -14.43 9.53 -19.33
C ASN A 267 -14.11 11.02 -19.52
N THR A 268 -13.34 11.62 -18.61
CA THR A 268 -12.91 13.01 -18.72
C THR A 268 -11.72 13.17 -19.67
N THR A 269 -10.83 12.17 -19.76
CA THR A 269 -9.65 12.19 -20.64
C THR A 269 -9.93 11.76 -22.09
N CYS A 270 -10.95 10.94 -22.34
CA CYS A 270 -11.33 10.53 -23.71
C CYS A 270 -12.29 11.51 -24.42
N GLY A 271 -12.73 12.57 -23.73
CA GLY A 271 -13.63 13.61 -24.27
C GLY A 271 -12.92 14.91 -24.67
N LEU A 272 -11.59 14.92 -24.76
CA LEU A 272 -10.75 16.03 -25.23
C LEU A 272 -9.99 15.62 -26.49
#